data_AF-A0A078BPI8-F1
#
_entry.id   AF-A0A078BPI8-F1
#
_cell.length_a   1.000
_cell.length_b   1.000
_cell.length_c   1.000
_cell.angle_alpha   90.00
_cell.angle_beta   90.00
_cell.angle_gamma   90.00
#
_symmetry.space_group_name_H-M   'P 1'
#
loop_
_entity.id
_entity.type
_entity.pdbx_description
1 polymer ?
#
loop_
_entity_poly.entity_id
_entity_poly.type
_entity_poly.pdbx_seq_one_letter_code
_entity_poly.pdbx_strand_id
1 'polypeptide(L)'
;MFGDHQSIKKMSVYHDLEERKPYQYMHICYYHQGELAMAVQSAYTFLVANPDDKDIKQSLNWYMNRDGYSDDMLIDMERKDHEAKFINGVEAYDQQDWGRCVNEFESALEKSIIQDEKCRLLCQDKIDWSVVDGNPEIDILLASMRASVIRCEHNCLYKLARINGHYVGHLFAAHFEYLHFCHFKMQRGAEAAQTVANYLLFDDSPLMRRNRYFYGKQYKKNELFTPSQEVLDIYRRRDLEARFLEFMEKRFVVKDGELPPEQADDRNPLSLDIHVEDNFPYEQIPSLMTSSECKILRSALDTRERDGFVKELEQRVKLWPNSSYSNVTCGSPVREAQCSRAIVFSAEHNDCGEWLGKWFNGCAVVFCDEKKIID
;
A
#
# COMPACT_ATOMS: atom_id res chain seq x y z
N MET A 1 19.48 -16.36 -30.83
CA MET A 1 18.93 -17.37 -29.90
C MET A 1 17.54 -16.93 -29.50
N PHE A 2 16.54 -17.27 -30.30
CA PHE A 2 15.16 -17.21 -29.84
C PHE A 2 14.95 -18.52 -29.08
N GLY A 3 15.10 -18.48 -27.75
CA GLY A 3 14.75 -19.62 -26.92
C GLY A 3 13.27 -19.92 -27.16
N ASP A 4 12.93 -21.21 -27.31
CA ASP A 4 11.56 -21.68 -27.50
C ASP A 4 10.63 -20.97 -26.52
N HIS A 5 9.91 -19.95 -26.98
CA HIS A 5 8.78 -19.38 -26.25
C HIS A 5 7.67 -20.41 -26.35
N GLN A 6 7.69 -21.38 -25.43
CA GLN A 6 6.54 -22.26 -25.23
C GLN A 6 5.39 -21.39 -24.77
N SER A 7 4.53 -21.02 -25.71
CA SER A 7 3.27 -20.36 -25.38
C SER A 7 2.44 -21.27 -24.48
N ILE A 8 1.89 -20.71 -23.42
CA ILE A 8 1.02 -21.46 -22.52
C ILE A 8 -0.26 -21.82 -23.31
N LYS A 9 -0.40 -23.09 -23.69
CA LYS A 9 -1.50 -23.57 -24.53
C LYS A 9 -2.89 -23.42 -23.89
N LYS A 10 -2.97 -23.37 -22.56
CA LYS A 10 -4.21 -23.26 -21.79
C LYS A 10 -4.04 -22.25 -20.66
N MET A 11 -4.77 -21.14 -20.73
CA MET A 11 -4.71 -20.10 -19.70
C MET A 11 -5.11 -20.61 -18.31
N SER A 12 -6.00 -21.61 -18.23
CA SER A 12 -6.36 -22.25 -16.96
C SER A 12 -5.17 -22.86 -16.23
N VAL A 13 -4.20 -23.44 -16.95
CA VAL A 13 -2.99 -24.01 -16.36
C VAL A 13 -2.11 -22.91 -15.74
N TYR A 14 -2.04 -21.75 -16.39
CA TYR A 14 -1.34 -20.60 -15.84
C TYR A 14 -1.99 -20.12 -14.54
N HIS A 15 -3.32 -20.00 -14.51
CA HIS A 15 -4.05 -19.62 -13.30
C HIS A 15 -3.84 -20.62 -12.17
N ASP A 16 -3.88 -21.93 -12.47
CA ASP A 16 -3.61 -22.97 -11.47
C ASP A 16 -2.19 -22.87 -10.88
N LEU A 17 -1.19 -22.46 -11.69
CA LEU A 17 0.18 -22.24 -11.23
C LEU A 17 0.31 -20.96 -10.39
N GLU A 18 -0.32 -19.85 -10.80
CA GLU A 18 -0.34 -18.61 -10.01
C GLU A 18 -1.05 -18.80 -8.66
N GLU A 19 -2.13 -19.57 -8.64
CA GLU A 19 -2.87 -19.97 -7.42
C GLU A 19 -2.15 -21.08 -6.65
N ARG A 20 -1.00 -21.56 -7.15
CA ARG A 20 -0.15 -22.59 -6.52
C ARG A 20 -0.88 -23.91 -6.28
N LYS A 21 -1.94 -24.21 -7.04
CA LYS A 21 -2.75 -25.44 -6.89
C LYS A 21 -1.97 -26.74 -6.92
N PRO A 22 -0.88 -26.92 -7.70
CA PRO A 22 -0.10 -28.16 -7.64
C PRO A 22 0.38 -28.50 -6.23
N TYR A 23 0.71 -27.49 -5.42
CA TYR A 23 1.18 -27.68 -4.06
C TYR A 23 0.11 -28.25 -3.12
N GLN A 24 -1.18 -28.01 -3.41
CA GLN A 24 -2.32 -28.62 -2.72
C GLN A 24 -2.31 -30.16 -2.85
N TYR A 25 -1.81 -30.70 -3.94
CA TYR A 25 -1.70 -32.15 -4.13
C TYR A 25 -0.34 -32.67 -3.63
N MET A 26 0.74 -31.91 -3.88
CA MET A 26 2.10 -32.33 -3.53
C MET A 26 2.29 -32.55 -2.04
N HIS A 27 1.68 -31.73 -1.17
CA HIS A 27 1.84 -31.89 0.27
C HIS A 27 1.33 -33.25 0.79
N ILE A 28 0.23 -33.74 0.22
CA ILE A 28 -0.37 -35.04 0.56
C ILE A 28 0.58 -36.16 0.11
N CYS A 29 1.09 -36.08 -1.12
CA CYS A 29 2.01 -37.07 -1.68
C CYS A 29 3.29 -37.20 -0.84
N TYR A 30 3.96 -36.08 -0.54
CA TYR A 30 5.17 -36.08 0.28
C TYR A 30 4.91 -36.64 1.68
N TYR A 31 3.75 -36.31 2.26
CA TYR A 31 3.40 -36.83 3.55
C TYR A 31 3.28 -38.36 3.55
N HIS A 32 2.61 -38.94 2.54
CA HIS A 32 2.50 -40.40 2.39
C HIS A 32 3.84 -41.09 2.09
N GLN A 33 4.84 -40.37 1.58
CA GLN A 33 6.20 -40.86 1.37
C GLN A 33 7.08 -40.76 2.63
N GLY A 34 6.57 -40.16 3.71
CA GLY A 34 7.31 -39.95 4.95
C GLY A 34 8.21 -38.69 4.94
N GLU A 35 8.07 -37.84 3.91
CA GLU A 35 8.85 -36.59 3.77
C GLU A 35 8.11 -35.42 4.43
N LEU A 36 8.14 -35.36 5.77
CA LEU A 36 7.43 -34.34 6.53
C LEU A 36 7.82 -32.90 6.13
N ALA A 37 9.11 -32.62 5.95
CA ALA A 37 9.59 -31.28 5.58
C ALA A 37 9.01 -30.83 4.23
N MET A 38 9.05 -31.67 3.20
CA MET A 38 8.49 -31.36 1.87
C MET A 38 6.97 -31.22 1.90
N ALA A 39 6.29 -32.00 2.75
CA ALA A 39 4.86 -31.85 2.97
C ALA A 39 4.51 -30.49 3.58
N VAL A 40 5.22 -30.08 4.64
CA VAL A 40 5.04 -28.78 5.30
C VAL A 40 5.33 -27.63 4.32
N GLN A 41 6.46 -27.68 3.62
CA GLN A 41 6.83 -26.65 2.64
C GLN A 41 5.78 -26.52 1.53
N SER A 42 5.29 -27.65 1.00
CA SER A 42 4.26 -27.64 -0.05
C SER A 42 2.96 -27.04 0.47
N ALA A 43 2.52 -27.46 1.66
CA ALA A 43 1.30 -26.94 2.24
C ALA A 43 1.41 -25.44 2.57
N TYR A 44 2.57 -25.01 3.07
CA TYR A 44 2.83 -23.60 3.35
C TYR A 44 2.88 -22.77 2.06
N THR A 45 3.54 -23.25 1.01
CA THR A 45 3.59 -22.62 -0.31
C THR A 45 2.19 -22.38 -0.88
N PHE A 46 1.28 -23.36 -0.74
CA PHE A 46 -0.13 -23.20 -1.13
C PHE A 46 -0.88 -22.19 -0.24
N LEU A 47 -0.67 -22.25 1.08
CA LEU A 47 -1.30 -21.33 2.04
C LEU A 47 -0.93 -19.86 1.77
N VAL A 48 0.31 -19.57 1.39
CA VAL A 48 0.75 -18.19 1.07
C VAL A 48 -0.06 -17.59 -0.09
N ALA A 49 -0.40 -18.38 -1.11
CA ALA A 49 -1.29 -17.93 -2.18
C ALA A 49 -2.79 -17.97 -1.79
N ASN A 50 -3.17 -18.83 -0.83
CA ASN A 50 -4.56 -19.07 -0.46
C ASN A 50 -4.77 -19.02 1.08
N PRO A 51 -4.60 -17.85 1.71
CA PRO A 51 -4.54 -17.71 3.17
C PRO A 51 -5.88 -17.92 3.85
N ASP A 52 -6.99 -18.00 3.11
CA ASP A 52 -8.32 -18.28 3.66
C ASP A 52 -8.75 -19.74 3.53
N ASP A 53 -7.93 -20.57 2.87
CA ASP A 53 -8.21 -21.99 2.69
C ASP A 53 -8.17 -22.72 4.04
N LYS A 54 -9.28 -23.35 4.42
CA LYS A 54 -9.45 -24.00 5.72
C LYS A 54 -8.76 -25.36 5.77
N ASP A 55 -8.76 -26.08 4.66
CA ASP A 55 -8.27 -27.45 4.57
C ASP A 55 -6.74 -27.48 4.69
N ILE A 56 -6.07 -26.52 4.05
CA ILE A 56 -4.61 -26.41 4.15
C ILE A 56 -4.16 -25.95 5.54
N LYS A 57 -4.91 -25.04 6.19
CA LYS A 57 -4.66 -24.64 7.58
C LYS A 57 -4.78 -25.83 8.53
N GLN A 58 -5.82 -26.66 8.34
CA GLN A 58 -6.00 -27.87 9.12
C GLN A 58 -4.85 -28.87 8.89
N SER A 59 -4.43 -29.03 7.62
CA SER A 59 -3.32 -29.91 7.25
C SER A 59 -1.99 -29.45 7.86
N LEU A 60 -1.68 -28.16 7.80
CA LEU A 60 -0.48 -27.58 8.42
C LEU A 60 -0.49 -27.74 9.93
N ASN A 61 -1.60 -27.42 10.61
CA ASN A 61 -1.73 -27.64 12.05
C ASN A 61 -1.52 -29.12 12.39
N TRP A 62 -2.00 -30.03 11.54
CA TRP A 62 -1.79 -31.44 11.73
C TRP A 62 -0.32 -31.87 11.54
N TYR A 63 0.41 -31.28 10.59
CA TYR A 63 1.86 -31.49 10.43
C TYR A 63 2.67 -30.90 11.58
N MET A 64 2.29 -29.73 12.10
CA MET A 64 2.94 -29.06 13.24
C MET A 64 2.93 -29.90 14.52
N ASN A 65 1.96 -30.81 14.64
CA ASN A 65 1.84 -31.73 15.78
C ASN A 65 2.57 -33.07 15.57
N ARG A 66 3.37 -33.23 14.50
CA ARG A 66 4.13 -34.45 14.20
C ARG A 66 5.52 -34.40 14.84
N ASP A 67 6.00 -35.56 15.27
CA ASP A 67 7.39 -35.71 15.67
C ASP A 67 8.31 -35.37 14.49
N GLY A 68 9.30 -34.51 14.76
CA GLY A 68 10.24 -34.04 13.74
C GLY A 68 9.84 -32.74 13.05
N TYR A 69 8.68 -32.14 13.38
CA TYR A 69 8.36 -30.78 12.93
C TYR A 69 9.30 -29.73 13.55
N SER A 70 9.63 -28.70 12.76
CA SER A 70 10.25 -27.47 13.24
C SER A 70 9.80 -26.28 12.38
N ASP A 71 9.79 -25.08 12.97
CA ASP A 71 9.32 -23.85 12.33
C ASP A 71 10.14 -23.46 11.09
N ASP A 72 11.40 -23.94 11.00
CA ASP A 72 12.27 -23.76 9.83
C ASP A 72 11.75 -24.47 8.57
N MET A 73 10.80 -25.40 8.71
CA MET A 73 10.14 -26.06 7.58
C MET A 73 9.09 -25.20 6.90
N LEU A 74 8.69 -24.06 7.47
CA LEU A 74 7.71 -23.13 6.88
C LEU A 74 8.37 -22.26 5.80
N ILE A 75 8.71 -22.89 4.68
CA ILE A 75 9.36 -22.25 3.53
C ILE A 75 8.38 -22.20 2.37
N ASP A 76 8.17 -20.98 1.85
CA ASP A 76 7.49 -20.79 0.58
C ASP A 76 8.48 -21.09 -0.56
N MET A 77 8.26 -22.19 -1.26
CA MET A 77 9.10 -22.63 -2.38
C MET A 77 8.98 -21.73 -3.62
N GLU A 78 7.90 -20.95 -3.72
CA GLU A 78 7.63 -20.00 -4.81
C GLU A 78 7.93 -18.55 -4.40
N ARG A 79 8.60 -18.34 -3.26
CA ARG A 79 8.94 -17.01 -2.76
C ARG A 79 9.84 -16.30 -3.76
N LYS A 80 9.41 -15.12 -4.18
CA LYS A 80 10.19 -14.27 -5.10
C LYS A 80 11.23 -13.46 -4.32
N ASP A 81 12.32 -13.08 -4.98
CA ASP A 81 13.42 -12.34 -4.32
C ASP A 81 12.97 -11.03 -3.66
N HIS A 82 12.06 -10.27 -4.28
CA HIS A 82 11.59 -8.99 -3.74
C HIS A 82 10.90 -9.19 -2.38
N GLU A 83 10.11 -10.25 -2.27
CA GLU A 83 9.39 -10.64 -1.06
C GLU A 83 10.38 -11.09 0.03
N ALA A 84 11.38 -11.90 -0.34
CA ALA A 84 12.43 -12.31 0.59
C ALA A 84 13.20 -11.10 1.15
N LYS A 85 13.54 -10.12 0.29
CA LYS A 85 14.20 -8.88 0.69
C LYS A 85 13.32 -8.01 1.59
N PHE A 86 12.02 -7.92 1.29
CA PHE A 86 11.09 -7.18 2.14
C PHE A 86 10.98 -7.81 3.54
N ILE A 87 10.83 -9.14 3.61
CA ILE A 87 10.76 -9.88 4.88
C ILE A 87 12.05 -9.69 5.70
N ASN A 88 13.22 -9.80 5.07
CA ASN A 88 14.50 -9.54 5.72
C ASN A 88 14.63 -8.08 6.21
N GLY A 89 14.05 -7.13 5.47
CA GLY A 89 13.99 -5.72 5.87
C GLY A 89 13.15 -5.51 7.12
N VAL A 90 11.97 -6.16 7.19
CA VAL A 90 11.11 -6.15 8.40
C VAL A 90 11.84 -6.79 9.58
N GLU A 91 12.50 -7.93 9.37
CA GLU A 91 13.30 -8.59 10.40
C GLU A 91 14.41 -7.67 10.93
N ALA A 92 15.14 -7.00 10.03
CA ALA A 92 16.19 -6.05 10.40
C ALA A 92 15.63 -4.81 11.14
N TYR A 93 14.45 -4.33 10.75
CA TYR A 93 13.73 -3.27 11.44
C TYR A 93 13.39 -3.68 12.89
N ASP A 94 12.85 -4.88 13.09
CA ASP A 94 12.50 -5.41 14.41
C ASP A 94 13.74 -5.63 15.30
N GLN A 95 14.84 -6.06 14.69
CA GLN A 95 16.16 -6.21 15.33
C GLN A 95 16.88 -4.87 15.55
N GLN A 96 16.33 -3.75 15.06
CA GLN A 96 16.93 -2.42 15.10
C GLN A 96 18.30 -2.32 14.40
N ASP A 97 18.58 -3.22 13.46
CA ASP A 97 19.73 -3.13 12.56
C ASP A 97 19.39 -2.18 11.41
N TRP A 98 19.54 -0.88 11.66
CA TRP A 98 19.12 0.16 10.71
C TRP A 98 19.93 0.12 9.40
N GLY A 99 21.20 -0.31 9.46
CA GLY A 99 22.05 -0.45 8.28
C GLY A 99 21.55 -1.56 7.36
N ARG A 100 21.28 -2.76 7.94
CA ARG A 100 20.67 -3.86 7.21
C ARG A 100 19.26 -3.52 6.74
N CYS A 101 18.46 -2.82 7.56
CA CYS A 101 17.12 -2.38 7.20
C CYS A 101 17.11 -1.58 5.90
N VAL A 102 17.94 -0.52 5.81
CA VAL A 102 18.03 0.29 4.60
C VAL A 102 18.41 -0.56 3.39
N ASN A 103 19.48 -1.36 3.51
CA ASN A 103 19.98 -2.18 2.40
C ASN A 103 18.95 -3.21 1.90
N GLU A 104 18.25 -3.90 2.81
CA GLU A 104 17.27 -4.92 2.44
C GLU A 104 16.02 -4.28 1.81
N PHE A 105 15.52 -3.15 2.31
CA PHE A 105 14.35 -2.48 1.70
C PHE A 105 14.68 -1.76 0.38
N GLU A 106 15.86 -1.17 0.22
CA GLU A 106 16.31 -0.63 -1.08
C GLU A 106 16.40 -1.77 -2.11
N SER A 107 16.98 -2.90 -1.74
CA SER A 107 17.04 -4.09 -2.60
C SER A 107 15.66 -4.70 -2.88
N ALA A 108 14.76 -4.68 -1.90
CA ALA A 108 13.37 -5.11 -2.08
C ALA A 108 12.66 -4.24 -3.12
N LEU A 109 12.80 -2.91 -3.01
CA LEU A 109 12.18 -1.95 -3.94
C LEU A 109 12.68 -2.14 -5.37
N GLU A 110 14.01 -2.22 -5.57
CA GLU A 110 14.62 -2.49 -6.88
C GLU A 110 14.08 -3.79 -7.49
N LYS A 111 14.05 -4.87 -6.70
CA LYS A 111 13.54 -6.16 -7.16
C LYS A 111 12.03 -6.12 -7.43
N SER A 112 11.26 -5.36 -6.67
CA SER A 112 9.82 -5.16 -6.92
C SER A 112 9.58 -4.46 -8.26
N ILE A 113 10.39 -3.47 -8.63
CA ILE A 113 10.33 -2.81 -9.94
C ILE A 113 10.60 -3.82 -11.06
N ILE A 114 11.65 -4.65 -10.92
CA ILE A 114 11.97 -5.70 -11.90
C ILE A 114 10.82 -6.72 -12.03
N GLN A 115 10.17 -7.09 -10.92
CA GLN A 115 9.03 -8.02 -10.95
C GLN A 115 7.78 -7.38 -11.55
N ASP A 116 7.55 -6.08 -11.35
CA ASP A 116 6.49 -5.33 -12.02
C ASP A 116 6.67 -5.37 -13.53
N GLU A 117 7.88 -5.08 -14.02
CA GLU A 117 8.19 -5.14 -15.45
C GLU A 117 7.96 -6.53 -16.04
N LYS A 118 8.42 -7.59 -15.36
CA LYS A 118 8.18 -8.98 -15.79
C LYS A 118 6.69 -9.30 -15.84
N CYS A 119 5.92 -8.88 -14.84
CA CYS A 119 4.47 -9.06 -14.83
C CYS A 119 3.80 -8.32 -16.00
N ARG A 120 4.22 -7.08 -16.29
CA ARG A 120 3.68 -6.27 -17.38
C ARG A 120 3.98 -6.89 -18.75
N LEU A 121 5.18 -7.43 -18.95
CA LEU A 121 5.51 -8.19 -20.17
C LEU A 121 4.58 -9.39 -20.36
N LEU A 122 4.33 -10.16 -19.30
CA LEU A 122 3.41 -11.30 -19.35
C LEU A 122 1.96 -10.89 -19.64
N CYS A 123 1.56 -9.64 -19.39
CA CYS A 123 0.21 -9.16 -19.71
C CYS A 123 0.00 -8.96 -21.22
N GLN A 124 1.06 -8.71 -21.98
CA GLN A 124 0.97 -8.55 -23.43
C GLN A 124 0.60 -9.87 -24.13
N ASP A 125 1.01 -11.00 -23.55
CA ASP A 125 0.69 -12.35 -24.02
C ASP A 125 -0.67 -12.88 -23.53
N LYS A 126 -1.37 -12.12 -22.67
CA LYS A 126 -2.63 -12.51 -22.01
C LYS A 126 -3.82 -11.68 -22.48
N ILE A 127 -4.08 -11.73 -23.78
CA ILE A 127 -5.32 -11.16 -24.33
C ILE A 127 -6.49 -12.01 -23.85
N ASP A 128 -7.47 -11.36 -23.22
CA ASP A 128 -8.74 -11.98 -22.87
C ASP A 128 -9.60 -12.13 -24.13
N TRP A 129 -9.63 -13.35 -24.67
CA TRP A 129 -10.36 -13.65 -25.90
C TRP A 129 -11.88 -13.69 -25.72
N SER A 130 -12.42 -13.69 -24.48
CA SER A 130 -13.88 -13.59 -24.30
C SER A 130 -14.43 -12.25 -24.78
N VAL A 131 -13.57 -11.24 -24.91
CA VAL A 131 -13.88 -9.93 -25.51
C VAL A 131 -14.25 -10.05 -26.99
N VAL A 132 -13.84 -11.12 -27.68
CA VAL A 132 -14.12 -11.33 -29.11
C VAL A 132 -15.55 -11.81 -29.34
N ASP A 133 -16.10 -12.62 -28.44
CA ASP A 133 -17.41 -13.25 -28.63
C ASP A 133 -18.60 -12.28 -28.41
N GLY A 134 -18.34 -11.07 -27.89
CA GLY A 134 -19.37 -10.09 -27.51
C GLY A 134 -19.37 -8.76 -28.27
N ASN A 135 -18.38 -8.50 -29.14
CA ASN A 135 -18.21 -7.19 -29.78
C ASN A 135 -18.34 -7.29 -31.31
N PRO A 136 -19.41 -6.73 -31.91
CA PRO A 136 -19.65 -6.85 -33.35
C PRO A 136 -18.80 -5.90 -34.21
N GLU A 137 -18.23 -4.85 -33.61
CA GLU A 137 -17.47 -3.81 -34.32
C GLU A 137 -15.96 -3.84 -33.96
N ILE A 138 -15.12 -3.61 -34.97
CA ILE A 138 -13.66 -3.81 -34.88
C ILE A 138 -12.97 -2.80 -33.95
N ASP A 139 -13.48 -1.59 -33.87
CA ASP A 139 -13.02 -0.52 -32.99
C ASP A 139 -13.30 -0.85 -31.51
N ILE A 140 -14.50 -1.33 -31.20
CA ILE A 140 -14.87 -1.81 -29.86
C ILE A 140 -13.98 -2.98 -29.45
N LEU A 141 -13.75 -3.92 -30.37
CA LEU A 141 -12.89 -5.08 -30.17
C LEU A 141 -11.45 -4.65 -29.82
N LEU A 142 -10.83 -3.79 -30.64
CA LEU A 142 -9.46 -3.33 -30.44
C LEU A 142 -9.31 -2.54 -29.14
N ALA A 143 -10.26 -1.65 -28.85
CA ALA A 143 -10.25 -0.85 -27.63
C ALA A 143 -10.37 -1.75 -26.39
N SER A 144 -11.29 -2.72 -26.41
CA SER A 144 -11.50 -3.67 -25.31
C SER A 144 -10.29 -4.60 -25.10
N MET A 145 -9.65 -5.08 -26.17
CA MET A 145 -8.39 -5.83 -26.07
C MET A 145 -7.29 -4.99 -25.41
N ARG A 146 -7.12 -3.73 -25.83
CA ARG A 146 -6.11 -2.84 -25.24
C ARG A 146 -6.39 -2.55 -23.76
N ALA A 147 -7.66 -2.31 -23.41
CA ALA A 147 -8.07 -2.13 -22.02
C ALA A 147 -7.80 -3.37 -21.16
N SER A 148 -8.03 -4.57 -21.69
CA SER A 148 -7.69 -5.82 -20.99
C SER A 148 -6.20 -5.92 -20.66
N VAL A 149 -5.33 -5.59 -21.63
CA VAL A 149 -3.87 -5.59 -21.42
C VAL A 149 -3.48 -4.53 -20.38
N ILE A 150 -3.95 -3.28 -20.52
CA ILE A 150 -3.64 -2.20 -19.57
C ILE A 150 -4.13 -2.55 -18.17
N ARG A 151 -5.31 -3.15 -18.03
CA ARG A 151 -5.84 -3.57 -16.73
C ARG A 151 -4.97 -4.63 -16.07
N CYS A 152 -4.45 -5.58 -16.85
CA CYS A 152 -3.48 -6.55 -16.36
C CYS A 152 -2.18 -5.84 -15.92
N GLU A 153 -1.64 -4.95 -16.76
CA GLU A 153 -0.41 -4.18 -16.47
C GLU A 153 -0.56 -3.35 -15.19
N HIS A 154 -1.68 -2.62 -15.06
CA HIS A 154 -1.98 -1.75 -13.92
C HIS A 154 -2.08 -2.52 -12.60
N ASN A 155 -2.61 -3.75 -12.65
CA ASN A 155 -2.78 -4.63 -11.49
C ASN A 155 -1.53 -5.44 -11.11
N CYS A 156 -0.40 -5.28 -11.81
CA CYS A 156 0.83 -6.00 -11.47
C CYS A 156 1.34 -5.68 -10.06
N LEU A 157 1.42 -4.40 -9.69
CA LEU A 157 1.83 -4.01 -8.33
C LEU A 157 0.88 -4.49 -7.24
N TYR A 158 -0.42 -4.57 -7.53
CA TYR A 158 -1.40 -5.13 -6.61
C TYR A 158 -1.08 -6.59 -6.27
N LYS A 159 -0.76 -7.39 -7.30
CA LYS A 159 -0.38 -8.81 -7.12
C LYS A 159 0.93 -8.95 -6.34
N LEU A 160 1.89 -8.04 -6.57
CA LEU A 160 3.16 -8.03 -5.85
C LEU A 160 3.05 -7.50 -4.41
N ALA A 161 1.95 -6.83 -4.06
CA ALA A 161 1.71 -6.33 -2.71
C ALA A 161 1.32 -7.42 -1.71
N ARG A 162 1.25 -8.68 -2.14
CA ARG A 162 1.04 -9.80 -1.24
C ARG A 162 2.38 -10.39 -0.82
N ILE A 163 2.75 -10.16 0.42
CA ILE A 163 4.02 -10.57 1.02
C ILE A 163 3.71 -11.60 2.10
N ASN A 164 4.21 -12.82 1.93
CA ASN A 164 4.02 -13.95 2.82
C ASN A 164 2.54 -14.23 3.16
N GLY A 165 1.65 -14.04 2.18
CA GLY A 165 0.21 -14.25 2.31
C GLY A 165 -0.56 -13.06 2.89
N HIS A 166 0.13 -11.99 3.28
CA HIS A 166 -0.47 -10.76 3.78
C HIS A 166 -0.46 -9.66 2.71
N TYR A 167 -1.59 -9.01 2.52
CA TYR A 167 -1.68 -7.86 1.62
C TYR A 167 -1.19 -6.59 2.36
N VAL A 168 -0.16 -5.93 1.81
CA VAL A 168 0.43 -4.73 2.43
C VAL A 168 -0.14 -3.41 1.91
N GLY A 169 -1.20 -3.46 1.07
CA GLY A 169 -1.77 -2.27 0.45
C GLY A 169 -0.91 -1.74 -0.70
N HIS A 170 -0.64 -0.43 -0.71
CA HIS A 170 0.24 0.16 -1.71
C HIS A 170 1.69 -0.27 -1.49
N LEU A 171 2.17 -1.25 -2.28
CA LEU A 171 3.52 -1.83 -2.15
C LEU A 171 4.63 -0.78 -2.03
N PHE A 172 4.62 0.24 -2.90
CA PHE A 172 5.64 1.30 -2.88
C PHE A 172 5.54 2.16 -1.61
N ALA A 173 4.32 2.53 -1.20
CA ALA A 173 4.11 3.25 0.06
C ALA A 173 4.63 2.43 1.26
N ALA A 174 4.37 1.13 1.29
CA ALA A 174 4.88 0.24 2.33
C ALA A 174 6.42 0.23 2.38
N HIS A 175 7.11 0.14 1.23
CA HIS A 175 8.57 0.25 1.17
C HIS A 175 9.06 1.60 1.73
N PHE A 176 8.45 2.70 1.27
CA PHE A 176 8.87 4.04 1.69
C PHE A 176 8.58 4.33 3.16
N GLU A 177 7.54 3.74 3.76
CA GLU A 177 7.28 3.87 5.19
C GLU A 177 8.43 3.29 6.03
N TYR A 178 8.88 2.08 5.70
CA TYR A 178 10.02 1.45 6.36
C TYR A 178 11.35 2.18 6.07
N LEU A 179 11.62 2.48 4.80
CA LEU A 179 12.82 3.20 4.39
C LEU A 179 12.94 4.56 5.09
N HIS A 180 11.83 5.31 5.19
CA HIS A 180 11.81 6.60 5.87
C HIS A 180 12.26 6.44 7.32
N PHE A 181 11.71 5.46 8.04
CA PHE A 181 12.06 5.26 9.44
C PHE A 181 13.51 4.80 9.61
N CYS A 182 13.97 3.89 8.76
CA CYS A 182 15.34 3.40 8.81
C CYS A 182 16.36 4.51 8.46
N HIS A 183 16.11 5.33 7.45
CA HIS A 183 16.93 6.53 7.17
C HIS A 183 16.91 7.52 8.35
N PHE A 184 15.75 7.77 8.95
CA PHE A 184 15.63 8.65 10.12
C PHE A 184 16.48 8.14 11.29
N LYS A 185 16.45 6.84 11.59
CA LYS A 185 17.26 6.21 12.65
C LYS A 185 18.76 6.26 12.36
N MET A 186 19.14 6.21 11.08
CA MET A 186 20.52 6.40 10.64
C MET A 186 20.95 7.87 10.56
N GLN A 187 20.11 8.83 10.96
CA GLN A 187 20.36 10.27 10.86
C GLN A 187 20.59 10.76 9.42
N ARG A 188 20.03 10.03 8.44
CA ARG A 188 20.07 10.35 7.01
C ARG A 188 18.87 11.22 6.64
N GLY A 189 18.94 12.50 7.06
CA GLY A 189 17.80 13.42 6.99
C GLY A 189 17.32 13.76 5.57
N ALA A 190 18.23 13.84 4.60
CA ALA A 190 17.89 14.14 3.21
C ALA A 190 17.17 12.96 2.56
N GLU A 191 17.68 11.75 2.78
CA GLU A 191 17.09 10.50 2.29
C GLU A 191 15.74 10.24 2.96
N ALA A 192 15.61 10.51 4.27
CA ALA A 192 14.33 10.44 4.96
C ALA A 192 13.29 11.41 4.37
N ALA A 193 13.68 12.65 4.06
CA ALA A 193 12.80 13.65 3.45
C ALA A 193 12.38 13.28 2.02
N GLN A 194 13.31 12.80 1.19
CA GLN A 194 13.01 12.32 -0.15
C GLN A 194 12.11 11.08 -0.10
N THR A 195 12.32 10.18 0.85
CA THR A 195 11.48 9.00 1.04
C THR A 195 10.04 9.39 1.40
N VAL A 196 9.85 10.41 2.23
CA VAL A 196 8.51 10.96 2.51
C VAL A 196 7.87 11.52 1.24
N ALA A 197 8.62 12.23 0.40
CA ALA A 197 8.10 12.74 -0.87
C ALA A 197 7.70 11.60 -1.83
N ASN A 198 8.52 10.54 -1.92
CA ASN A 198 8.21 9.34 -2.69
C ASN A 198 6.93 8.64 -2.17
N TYR A 199 6.78 8.51 -0.85
CA TYR A 199 5.59 7.92 -0.24
C TYR A 199 4.32 8.68 -0.61
N LEU A 200 4.36 10.02 -0.54
CA LEU A 200 3.19 10.88 -0.73
C LEU A 200 2.62 10.87 -2.15
N LEU A 201 3.34 10.27 -3.12
CA LEU A 201 2.81 9.97 -4.44
C LEU A 201 1.78 8.82 -4.42
N PHE A 202 1.87 7.90 -3.46
CA PHE A 202 1.05 6.68 -3.44
C PHE A 202 0.01 6.66 -2.33
N ASP A 203 0.28 7.31 -1.19
CA ASP A 203 -0.66 7.40 -0.07
C ASP A 203 -0.54 8.76 0.63
N ASP A 204 -1.67 9.29 1.10
CA ASP A 204 -1.78 10.60 1.75
C ASP A 204 -1.75 10.54 3.29
N SER A 205 -1.13 9.50 3.85
CA SER A 205 -1.05 9.20 5.28
C SER A 205 -0.79 10.44 6.12
N PRO A 206 -1.63 10.71 7.14
CA PRO A 206 -1.38 11.77 8.11
C PRO A 206 0.01 11.65 8.75
N LEU A 207 0.51 10.43 8.96
CA LEU A 207 1.82 10.22 9.55
C LEU A 207 2.95 10.74 8.64
N MET A 208 2.90 10.45 7.33
CA MET A 208 3.92 10.94 6.41
C MET A 208 3.83 12.43 6.15
N ARG A 209 2.62 13.00 6.07
CA ARG A 209 2.44 14.45 6.05
C ARG A 209 2.99 15.11 7.33
N ARG A 210 2.82 14.48 8.50
CA ARG A 210 3.43 14.96 9.76
C ARG A 210 4.95 14.96 9.69
N ASN A 211 5.53 13.88 9.14
CA ASN A 211 6.98 13.78 8.98
C ASN A 211 7.49 14.86 8.03
N ARG A 212 6.80 15.10 6.91
CA ARG A 212 7.09 16.21 6.00
C ARG A 212 7.04 17.56 6.70
N TYR A 213 5.98 17.83 7.47
CA TYR A 213 5.83 19.05 8.25
C TYR A 213 6.99 19.25 9.24
N PHE A 214 7.32 18.19 9.98
CA PHE A 214 8.41 18.18 10.95
C PHE A 214 9.78 18.47 10.32
N TYR A 215 10.12 17.76 9.24
CA TYR A 215 11.36 17.99 8.50
C TYR A 215 11.40 19.36 7.82
N GLY A 216 10.25 19.87 7.35
CA GLY A 216 10.13 21.21 6.78
C GLY A 216 10.49 22.29 7.80
N LYS A 217 10.01 22.18 9.04
CA LYS A 217 10.41 23.06 10.15
C LYS A 217 11.90 22.96 10.47
N GLN A 218 12.43 21.74 10.50
CA GLN A 218 13.80 21.47 10.93
C GLN A 218 14.85 21.92 9.89
N TYR A 219 14.68 21.52 8.63
CA TYR A 219 15.69 21.74 7.59
C TYR A 219 15.47 23.02 6.80
N LYS A 220 14.22 23.50 6.68
CA LYS A 220 13.85 24.70 5.89
C LYS A 220 14.37 24.67 4.45
N LYS A 221 14.41 23.48 3.86
CA LYS A 221 14.86 23.22 2.49
C LYS A 221 13.80 22.43 1.76
N ASN A 222 13.03 23.10 0.90
CA ASN A 222 11.96 22.44 0.17
C ASN A 222 12.51 21.47 -0.91
N GLU A 223 13.74 21.69 -1.40
CA GLU A 223 14.37 20.78 -2.37
C GLU A 223 14.64 19.36 -1.82
N LEU A 224 14.60 19.16 -0.49
CA LEU A 224 14.73 17.83 0.11
C LEU A 224 13.47 16.97 -0.09
N PHE A 225 12.33 17.58 -0.44
CA PHE A 225 11.06 16.90 -0.66
C PHE A 225 10.76 16.74 -2.16
N THR A 226 11.78 16.43 -2.95
CA THR A 226 11.62 16.11 -4.37
C THR A 226 11.68 14.59 -4.55
N PRO A 227 10.58 13.97 -5.05
CA PRO A 227 10.58 12.55 -5.34
C PRO A 227 11.66 12.17 -6.36
N SER A 228 12.19 10.96 -6.26
CA SER A 228 13.15 10.42 -7.22
C SER A 228 12.52 10.21 -8.60
N GLN A 229 13.28 10.43 -9.67
CA GLN A 229 12.77 10.36 -11.04
C GLN A 229 12.16 9.00 -11.39
N GLU A 230 12.79 7.89 -11.00
CA GLU A 230 12.28 6.54 -11.25
C GLU A 230 10.88 6.32 -10.65
N VAL A 231 10.68 6.80 -9.42
CA VAL A 231 9.39 6.71 -8.72
C VAL A 231 8.34 7.62 -9.37
N LEU A 232 8.74 8.81 -9.84
CA LEU A 232 7.87 9.69 -10.61
C LEU A 232 7.42 9.03 -11.92
N ASP A 233 8.31 8.35 -12.63
CA ASP A 233 7.96 7.71 -13.90
C ASP A 233 7.00 6.53 -13.69
N ILE A 234 7.17 5.77 -12.61
CA ILE A 234 6.23 4.72 -12.19
C ILE A 234 4.87 5.33 -11.83
N TYR A 235 4.84 6.37 -11.00
CA TYR A 235 3.60 7.04 -10.61
C TYR A 235 2.87 7.60 -11.83
N ARG A 236 3.57 8.32 -12.72
CA ARG A 236 2.99 8.90 -13.93
C ARG A 236 2.37 7.84 -14.83
N ARG A 237 3.10 6.75 -15.08
CA ARG A 237 2.60 5.64 -15.88
C ARG A 237 1.30 5.08 -15.30
N ARG A 238 1.26 4.84 -13.99
CA ARG A 238 0.09 4.28 -13.31
C ARG A 238 -1.10 5.22 -13.33
N ASP A 239 -0.90 6.51 -13.14
CA ASP A 239 -1.98 7.51 -13.19
C ASP A 239 -2.61 7.56 -14.58
N LEU A 240 -1.79 7.56 -15.64
CA LEU A 240 -2.28 7.51 -17.01
C LEU A 240 -3.00 6.20 -17.35
N GLU A 241 -2.48 5.06 -16.89
CA GLU A 241 -3.15 3.76 -17.03
C GLU A 241 -4.53 3.77 -16.34
N ALA A 242 -4.62 4.30 -15.12
CA ALA A 242 -5.89 4.41 -14.39
C ALA A 242 -6.90 5.31 -15.12
N ARG A 243 -6.48 6.49 -15.60
CA ARG A 243 -7.33 7.39 -16.40
C ARG A 243 -7.84 6.74 -17.68
N PHE A 244 -6.96 6.01 -18.37
CA PHE A 244 -7.35 5.27 -19.56
C PHE A 244 -8.40 4.20 -19.24
N LEU A 245 -8.19 3.42 -18.17
CA LEU A 245 -9.15 2.40 -17.74
C LEU A 245 -10.50 3.02 -17.34
N GLU A 246 -10.49 4.13 -16.61
CA GLU A 246 -11.72 4.85 -16.24
C GLU A 246 -12.48 5.34 -17.48
N PHE A 247 -11.78 5.88 -18.49
CA PHE A 247 -12.39 6.26 -19.76
C PHE A 247 -13.02 5.05 -20.47
N MET A 248 -12.29 3.93 -20.53
CA MET A 248 -12.78 2.68 -21.13
C MET A 248 -14.02 2.14 -20.41
N GLU A 249 -14.04 2.13 -19.07
CA GLU A 249 -15.18 1.67 -18.27
C GLU A 249 -16.41 2.59 -18.42
N LYS A 250 -16.20 3.88 -18.69
CA LYS A 250 -17.29 4.84 -18.90
C LYS A 250 -17.86 4.82 -20.31
N ARG A 251 -17.02 4.60 -21.34
CA ARG A 251 -17.41 4.80 -22.75
C ARG A 251 -17.53 3.52 -23.57
N PHE A 252 -16.83 2.45 -23.18
CA PHE A 252 -16.76 1.20 -23.93
C PHE A 252 -17.44 0.03 -23.20
N VAL A 253 -18.37 0.32 -22.30
CA VAL A 253 -19.22 -0.69 -21.64
C VAL A 253 -20.60 -0.68 -22.27
N VAL A 254 -20.96 -1.79 -22.91
CA VAL A 254 -22.29 -1.99 -23.50
C VAL A 254 -23.33 -2.10 -22.39
N LYS A 255 -24.31 -1.18 -22.38
CA LYS A 255 -25.48 -1.21 -21.49
C LYS A 255 -26.73 -1.31 -22.35
N ASP A 256 -27.60 -2.25 -22.02
CA ASP A 256 -28.84 -2.52 -22.77
C ASP A 256 -28.62 -2.80 -24.28
N GLY A 257 -27.45 -3.35 -24.63
CA GLY A 257 -27.08 -3.68 -26.02
C GLY A 257 -26.51 -2.50 -26.82
N GLU A 258 -26.37 -1.32 -26.22
CA GLU A 258 -25.82 -0.13 -26.87
C GLU A 258 -24.63 0.44 -26.08
N LEU A 259 -23.75 1.15 -26.79
CA LEU A 259 -22.73 1.97 -26.14
C LEU A 259 -23.34 3.29 -25.63
N PRO A 260 -22.76 3.89 -24.59
CA PRO A 260 -23.09 5.25 -24.20
C PRO A 260 -22.94 6.21 -25.39
N PRO A 261 -23.83 7.20 -25.54
CA PRO A 261 -23.73 8.17 -26.63
C PRO A 261 -22.42 8.96 -26.54
N GLU A 262 -21.74 9.14 -27.68
CA GLU A 262 -20.53 9.96 -27.81
C GLU A 262 -20.83 11.39 -27.34
N GLN A 263 -19.94 11.93 -26.51
CA GLN A 263 -19.98 13.30 -26.05
C GLN A 263 -18.89 14.13 -26.74
N ALA A 264 -19.07 15.44 -26.82
CA ALA A 264 -18.13 16.32 -27.52
C ALA A 264 -16.71 16.29 -26.90
N ASP A 265 -16.62 16.03 -25.59
CA ASP A 265 -15.37 15.89 -24.84
C ASP A 265 -14.64 14.58 -25.13
N ASP A 266 -15.31 13.54 -25.64
CA ASP A 266 -14.67 12.26 -26.00
C ASP A 266 -13.67 12.38 -27.17
N ARG A 267 -13.77 13.48 -27.94
CA ARG A 267 -12.83 13.82 -29.02
C ARG A 267 -11.58 14.53 -28.52
N ASN A 268 -11.56 14.96 -27.26
CA ASN A 268 -10.39 15.58 -26.69
C ASN A 268 -9.33 14.51 -26.40
N PRO A 269 -8.03 14.83 -26.58
CA PRO A 269 -6.98 13.92 -26.15
C PRO A 269 -7.07 13.71 -24.64
N LEU A 270 -6.80 12.47 -24.19
CA LEU A 270 -6.65 12.17 -22.77
C LEU A 270 -5.59 13.10 -22.16
N SER A 271 -5.96 13.84 -21.11
CA SER A 271 -5.02 14.74 -20.44
C SER A 271 -3.85 13.95 -19.88
N LEU A 272 -2.65 14.36 -20.30
CA LEU A 272 -1.37 13.86 -19.81
C LEU A 272 -0.84 14.69 -18.63
N ASP A 273 -1.64 15.63 -18.13
CA ASP A 273 -1.25 16.49 -17.01
C ASP A 273 -1.34 15.70 -15.72
N ILE A 274 -0.21 15.46 -15.09
CA ILE A 274 -0.12 14.66 -13.86
C ILE A 274 0.35 15.58 -12.74
N HIS A 275 -0.52 15.77 -11.76
CA HIS A 275 -0.20 16.54 -10.56
C HIS A 275 0.64 15.67 -9.63
N VAL A 276 1.89 16.09 -9.41
CA VAL A 276 2.85 15.42 -8.52
C VAL A 276 3.22 16.27 -7.31
N GLU A 277 2.79 17.53 -7.31
CA GLU A 277 3.05 18.48 -6.25
C GLU A 277 2.20 18.18 -5.02
N ASP A 278 2.85 18.10 -3.86
CA ASP A 278 2.17 18.04 -2.58
C ASP A 278 1.58 19.41 -2.22
N ASN A 279 0.30 19.58 -2.56
CA ASN A 279 -0.48 20.79 -2.31
C ASN A 279 -1.11 20.82 -0.91
N PHE A 280 -0.69 19.96 0.02
CA PHE A 280 -1.23 19.99 1.38
C PHE A 280 -0.88 21.31 2.09
N PRO A 281 -1.86 21.99 2.74
CA PRO A 281 -1.66 23.33 3.30
C PRO A 281 -0.94 23.31 4.66
N TYR A 282 0.34 22.91 4.68
CA TYR A 282 1.16 22.82 5.88
C TYR A 282 1.23 24.12 6.70
N GLU A 283 1.12 25.27 6.03
CA GLU A 283 1.16 26.59 6.66
C GLU A 283 -0.05 26.87 7.55
N GLN A 284 -1.16 26.16 7.35
CA GLN A 284 -2.37 26.32 8.16
C GLN A 284 -2.30 25.55 9.50
N ILE A 285 -1.40 24.57 9.63
CA ILE A 285 -1.31 23.71 10.82
C ILE A 285 -1.09 24.49 12.12
N PRO A 286 -0.15 25.46 12.21
CA PRO A 286 0.03 26.24 13.43
C PRO A 286 -1.19 27.07 13.84
N SER A 287 -2.10 27.34 12.91
CA SER A 287 -3.32 28.14 13.16
C SER A 287 -4.54 27.30 13.56
N LEU A 288 -4.43 25.96 13.58
CA LEU A 288 -5.56 25.09 13.93
C LEU A 288 -6.03 25.31 15.37
N MET A 289 -5.10 25.57 16.28
CA MET A 289 -5.35 25.67 17.72
C MET A 289 -4.57 26.82 18.35
N THR A 290 -5.21 27.53 19.27
CA THR A 290 -4.61 28.59 20.08
C THR A 290 -4.32 28.13 21.51
N SER A 291 -3.39 28.79 22.19
CA SER A 291 -3.03 28.45 23.58
C SER A 291 -4.21 28.53 24.56
N SER A 292 -5.19 29.42 24.33
CA SER A 292 -6.44 29.49 25.10
C SER A 292 -7.33 28.29 24.87
N GLU A 293 -7.45 27.82 23.63
CA GLU A 293 -8.28 26.67 23.26
C GLU A 293 -7.72 25.35 23.82
N CYS A 294 -6.39 25.18 23.87
CA CYS A 294 -5.76 24.05 24.54
C CYS A 294 -6.10 23.96 26.03
N LYS A 295 -6.40 25.08 26.70
CA LYS A 295 -6.86 25.06 28.10
C LYS A 295 -8.24 24.42 28.23
N ILE A 296 -9.12 24.61 27.25
CA ILE A 296 -10.46 24.03 27.19
C ILE A 296 -10.35 22.51 27.06
N LEU A 297 -9.50 22.01 26.15
CA LEU A 297 -9.29 20.57 25.94
C LEU A 297 -8.76 19.85 27.19
N ARG A 298 -7.89 20.50 27.97
CA ARG A 298 -7.33 19.96 29.21
C ARG A 298 -8.27 20.03 30.41
N SER A 299 -9.32 20.85 30.34
CA SER A 299 -10.27 21.03 31.43
C SER A 299 -11.03 19.73 31.70
N ALA A 300 -11.00 19.27 32.96
CA ALA A 300 -11.76 18.10 33.41
C ALA A 300 -13.20 18.44 33.85
N LEU A 301 -13.57 19.72 33.90
CA LEU A 301 -14.74 20.21 34.65
C LEU A 301 -15.96 20.55 33.80
N ASP A 302 -15.79 21.01 32.56
CA ASP A 302 -16.92 21.37 31.67
C ASP A 302 -16.83 20.59 30.36
N THR A 303 -17.65 19.54 30.24
CA THR A 303 -17.73 18.75 29.02
C THR A 303 -18.50 19.46 27.92
N ARG A 304 -19.45 20.36 28.22
CA ARG A 304 -20.27 21.01 27.18
C ARG A 304 -19.47 22.05 26.39
N GLU A 305 -18.68 22.87 27.07
CA GLU A 305 -17.78 23.82 26.42
C GLU A 305 -16.74 23.09 25.57
N ARG A 306 -16.16 22.01 26.12
CA ARG A 306 -15.21 21.16 25.40
C ARG A 306 -15.83 20.49 24.17
N ASP A 307 -17.02 19.93 24.29
CA ASP A 307 -17.72 19.26 23.19
C ASP A 307 -18.10 20.28 22.09
N GLY A 308 -18.45 21.52 22.48
CA GLY A 308 -18.66 22.62 21.53
C GLY A 308 -17.38 22.97 20.77
N PHE A 309 -16.27 23.17 21.49
CA PHE A 309 -14.99 23.47 20.86
C PHE A 309 -14.47 22.33 19.98
N VAL A 310 -14.62 21.07 20.41
CA VAL A 310 -14.21 19.91 19.60
C VAL A 310 -14.93 19.90 18.25
N LYS A 311 -16.21 20.27 18.18
CA LYS A 311 -16.93 20.39 16.90
C LYS A 311 -16.37 21.49 16.01
N GLU A 312 -16.00 22.63 16.57
CA GLU A 312 -15.34 23.71 15.81
C GLU A 312 -13.96 23.27 15.32
N LEU A 313 -13.18 22.63 16.18
CA LEU A 313 -11.86 22.12 15.84
C LEU A 313 -11.94 21.04 14.76
N GLU A 314 -12.94 20.14 14.83
CA GLU A 314 -13.20 19.14 13.80
C GLU A 314 -13.43 19.79 12.42
N GLN A 315 -14.12 20.93 12.36
CA GLN A 315 -14.27 21.69 11.11
C GLN A 315 -12.94 22.26 10.61
N ARG A 316 -12.06 22.73 11.50
CA ARG A 316 -10.71 23.22 11.13
C ARG A 316 -9.81 22.08 10.66
N VAL A 317 -9.93 20.90 11.26
CA VAL A 317 -9.15 19.69 10.91
C VAL A 317 -9.63 19.06 9.58
N LYS A 318 -10.68 19.59 8.94
CA LYS A 318 -11.08 19.18 7.57
C LYS A 318 -10.05 19.46 6.46
N LEU A 319 -8.85 19.95 6.79
CA LEU A 319 -7.66 19.76 5.94
C LEU A 319 -7.46 18.28 5.55
N TRP A 320 -7.90 17.37 6.41
CA TRP A 320 -8.15 15.96 6.10
C TRP A 320 -9.66 15.75 5.92
N PRO A 321 -10.16 15.61 4.67
CA PRO A 321 -11.60 15.63 4.40
C PRO A 321 -12.40 14.56 5.17
N ASN A 322 -11.84 13.36 5.30
CA ASN A 322 -12.47 12.21 5.95
C ASN A 322 -12.12 12.10 7.45
N SER A 323 -11.56 13.15 8.05
CA SER A 323 -11.27 13.15 9.49
C SER A 323 -12.54 13.24 10.34
N SER A 324 -12.58 12.47 11.42
CA SER A 324 -13.61 12.55 12.46
C SER A 324 -12.96 12.64 13.84
N TYR A 325 -13.61 13.33 14.77
CA TYR A 325 -13.14 13.38 16.15
C TYR A 325 -13.20 11.98 16.79
N SER A 326 -12.11 11.59 17.47
CA SER A 326 -12.03 10.33 18.20
C SER A 326 -12.14 10.56 19.70
N ASN A 327 -11.14 11.21 20.30
CA ASN A 327 -11.12 11.45 21.74
C ASN A 327 -10.16 12.59 22.12
N VAL A 328 -10.30 13.05 23.37
CA VAL A 328 -9.28 13.84 24.08
C VAL A 328 -8.79 12.99 25.22
N THR A 329 -7.48 12.79 25.33
CA THR A 329 -6.88 12.00 26.41
C THR A 329 -5.74 12.76 27.07
N CYS A 330 -5.68 12.68 28.39
CA CYS A 330 -4.65 13.30 29.21
C CYS A 330 -4.02 12.24 30.12
N GLY A 331 -2.69 12.16 30.13
CA GLY A 331 -1.99 11.30 31.07
C GLY A 331 -0.49 11.21 30.84
N SER A 332 0.23 10.82 31.88
CA SER A 332 1.69 10.71 31.86
C SER A 332 2.26 9.56 31.00
N PRO A 333 1.68 8.33 30.94
CA PRO A 333 2.29 7.26 30.15
C PRO A 333 2.16 7.52 28.65
N VAL A 334 3.09 6.98 27.88
CA VAL A 334 2.99 6.97 26.41
C VAL A 334 1.82 6.08 25.99
N ARG A 335 1.01 6.58 25.05
CA ARG A 335 -0.17 5.91 24.51
C ARG A 335 -0.11 5.92 22.99
N GLU A 336 -0.71 4.91 22.38
CA GLU A 336 -0.95 4.86 20.94
C GLU A 336 -2.38 5.33 20.62
N ALA A 337 -2.55 6.08 19.54
CA ALA A 337 -3.86 6.39 18.98
C ALA A 337 -4.58 5.08 18.55
N GLN A 338 -5.88 5.01 18.79
CA GLN A 338 -6.66 3.78 18.56
C GLN A 338 -7.01 3.50 17.09
N CYS A 339 -6.71 4.43 16.17
CA CYS A 339 -6.97 4.29 14.75
C CYS A 339 -5.67 4.28 13.94
N SER A 340 -5.70 3.58 12.81
CA SER A 340 -4.55 3.38 11.93
C SER A 340 -4.04 4.70 11.32
N ARG A 341 -4.96 5.62 10.96
CA ARG A 341 -4.65 6.91 10.34
C ARG A 341 -4.96 8.06 11.30
N ALA A 342 -4.19 8.11 12.40
CA ALA A 342 -4.39 9.10 13.45
C ALA A 342 -3.81 10.47 13.10
N ILE A 343 -4.57 11.52 13.42
CA ILE A 343 -4.14 12.93 13.43
C ILE A 343 -4.18 13.38 14.89
N VAL A 344 -3.01 13.63 15.47
CA VAL A 344 -2.89 13.91 16.91
C VAL A 344 -2.33 15.31 17.12
N PHE A 345 -3.03 16.16 17.85
CA PHE A 345 -2.52 17.49 18.23
C PHE A 345 -2.31 17.57 19.74
N SER A 346 -1.16 18.12 20.15
CA SER A 346 -0.90 18.40 21.55
C SER A 346 -1.89 19.44 22.09
N ALA A 347 -2.42 19.19 23.27
CA ALA A 347 -3.19 20.14 24.05
C ALA A 347 -2.40 20.67 25.26
N GLU A 348 -1.12 20.31 25.40
CA GLU A 348 -0.27 20.76 26.49
C GLU A 348 0.05 22.26 26.40
N HIS A 349 0.47 22.85 27.53
CA HIS A 349 0.68 24.30 27.58
C HIS A 349 1.84 24.77 26.70
N ASN A 350 2.92 24.00 26.65
CA ASN A 350 4.19 24.44 26.05
C ASN A 350 4.29 24.16 24.54
N ASP A 351 3.51 23.22 24.02
CA ASP A 351 3.51 22.78 22.62
C ASP A 351 2.08 22.65 22.07
N CYS A 352 1.15 23.46 22.60
CA CYS A 352 -0.24 23.53 22.15
C CYS A 352 -0.34 23.59 20.62
N GLY A 353 -1.12 22.68 20.02
CA GLY A 353 -1.32 22.59 18.58
C GLY A 353 -0.18 21.92 17.81
N GLU A 354 0.89 21.47 18.47
CA GLU A 354 1.95 20.72 17.79
C GLU A 354 1.39 19.39 17.27
N TRP A 355 1.73 19.07 16.02
CA TRP A 355 1.25 17.87 15.36
C TRP A 355 2.11 16.67 15.76
N LEU A 356 1.56 15.83 16.63
CA LEU A 356 2.22 14.68 17.23
C LEU A 356 2.12 13.44 16.34
N GLY A 357 2.95 12.44 16.65
CA GLY A 357 2.83 11.11 16.06
C GLY A 357 1.72 10.28 16.69
N LYS A 358 1.53 9.06 16.16
CA LYS A 358 0.55 8.10 16.72
C LYS A 358 0.85 7.71 18.17
N TRP A 359 2.11 7.80 18.59
CA TRP A 359 2.55 7.62 19.97
C TRP A 359 2.76 8.97 20.64
N PHE A 360 2.09 9.22 21.76
CA PHE A 360 2.13 10.50 22.47
C PHE A 360 1.92 10.33 23.98
N ASN A 361 2.33 11.33 24.76
CA ASN A 361 2.05 11.47 26.19
C ASN A 361 1.44 12.85 26.47
N GLY A 362 1.14 13.15 27.73
CA GLY A 362 0.48 14.41 28.09
C GLY A 362 -0.98 14.46 27.65
N CYS A 363 -1.50 15.66 27.46
CA CYS A 363 -2.82 15.91 26.91
C CYS A 363 -2.78 16.08 25.39
N ALA A 364 -3.59 15.31 24.67
CA ALA A 364 -3.73 15.43 23.23
C ALA A 364 -5.18 15.20 22.78
N VAL A 365 -5.53 15.82 21.66
CA VAL A 365 -6.77 15.56 20.92
C VAL A 365 -6.46 14.69 19.70
N VAL A 366 -7.28 13.67 19.47
CA VAL A 366 -7.09 12.68 18.41
C VAL A 366 -8.28 12.75 17.45
N PHE A 367 -7.96 12.84 16.17
CA PHE A 367 -8.88 12.66 15.05
C PHE A 367 -8.45 11.43 14.25
N CYS A 368 -9.40 10.76 13.62
CA CYS A 368 -9.16 9.59 12.79
C CYS A 368 -9.56 9.89 11.35
N ASP A 369 -8.65 9.68 10.41
CA ASP A 369 -8.94 9.77 8.97
C ASP A 369 -9.54 8.43 8.51
N GLU A 370 -10.87 8.39 8.33
CA GLU A 370 -11.64 7.19 7.98
C GLU A 370 -11.59 6.86 6.48
N LYS A 371 -10.55 7.30 5.77
CA LYS A 371 -10.37 6.97 4.37
C LYS A 371 -10.35 5.45 4.21
N LYS A 372 -11.36 4.91 3.50
CA LYS A 372 -11.37 3.50 3.09
C LYS A 372 -10.15 3.28 2.21
N ILE A 373 -9.24 2.44 2.67
CA ILE A 373 -8.23 1.85 1.80
C ILE A 373 -9.04 0.98 0.84
N ILE A 374 -8.97 1.28 -0.46
CA ILE A 374 -9.58 0.42 -1.47
C ILE A 374 -8.67 -0.81 -1.53
N ASP A 375 -9.11 -1.89 -0.90
CA ASP A 375 -8.45 -3.20 -0.89
C ASP A 375 -8.41 -3.87 -2.26
#